data_AF-A0A9N8JXI9-F1
#
_entry.id   AF-A0A9N8JXI9-F1
#
_cell.length_a   1.000
_cell.length_b   1.000
_cell.length_c   1.000
_cell.angle_alpha   90.00
_cell.angle_beta   90.00
_cell.angle_gamma   90.00
#
_symmetry.space_group_name_H-M   'P 1'
#
loop_
_entity.id
_entity.type
_entity.pdbx_description
1 polymer ?
#
loop_
_entity_poly.entity_id
_entity_poly.type
_entity_poly.pdbx_seq_one_letter_code
_entity_poly.pdbx_strand_id
1 'polypeptide(L)'
;MTGECFNCGETGYNKADCTNPKVERSFTGTCRTCGAEGHRSSGCADAVCKKCSGSGHTAAACTEKYDVYPKDLPSTDDADKAWENLLAADATGDVDDFFQAFWIYCKVAPELTLVQLEECFRETDFKYYLIAKEQTVPSPSIPMSTSRATPTRSFKSPSRRLPNLVVPSWLRVGPRLPKRTSNVYTMLASPGTT
;
A
#
# COMPACT_ATOMS: atom_id res chain seq x y z
N MET A 1 -36.49 3.77 -27.12
CA MET A 1 -36.26 2.42 -27.68
C MET A 1 -36.57 1.40 -26.59
N THR A 2 -37.77 0.83 -26.58
CA THR A 2 -38.14 -0.27 -25.69
C THR A 2 -37.72 -1.57 -26.35
N GLY A 3 -36.49 -2.01 -26.07
CA GLY A 3 -36.03 -3.34 -26.47
C GLY A 3 -36.88 -4.45 -25.85
N GLU A 4 -36.60 -5.69 -26.25
CA GLU A 4 -37.17 -6.89 -25.64
C GLU A 4 -36.91 -6.93 -24.12
N CYS A 5 -37.92 -7.37 -23.36
CA CYS A 5 -37.82 -7.47 -21.91
C CYS A 5 -36.79 -8.55 -21.53
N PHE A 6 -35.76 -8.16 -20.78
CA PHE A 6 -34.75 -9.09 -20.23
C PHE A 6 -35.30 -10.06 -19.15
N ASN A 7 -36.61 -10.24 -19.00
CA ASN A 7 -37.20 -11.30 -18.16
C ASN A 7 -37.99 -12.29 -19.03
N CYS A 8 -38.97 -11.81 -19.80
CA CYS A 8 -39.89 -12.65 -20.56
C CYS A 8 -39.73 -12.57 -22.10
N GLY A 9 -38.88 -11.69 -22.63
CA GLY A 9 -38.66 -11.53 -24.07
C GLY A 9 -39.75 -10.75 -24.81
N GLU A 10 -40.85 -10.38 -24.15
CA GLU A 10 -41.90 -9.54 -24.74
C GLU A 10 -41.41 -8.11 -24.97
N THR A 11 -41.93 -7.45 -26.01
CA THR A 11 -41.55 -6.08 -26.38
C THR A 11 -42.57 -5.06 -25.87
N GLY A 12 -42.12 -3.83 -25.60
CA GLY A 12 -42.99 -2.73 -25.14
C GLY A 12 -42.81 -2.33 -23.68
N TYR A 13 -42.06 -3.11 -22.89
CA TYR A 13 -41.69 -2.78 -21.51
C TYR A 13 -40.28 -3.30 -21.18
N ASN A 14 -39.65 -2.71 -20.16
CA ASN A 14 -38.34 -3.17 -19.68
C ASN A 14 -38.52 -4.17 -18.53
N LYS A 15 -37.40 -4.72 -18.02
CA LYS A 15 -37.42 -5.68 -16.91
C LYS A 15 -38.07 -5.14 -15.62
N ALA A 16 -37.99 -3.84 -15.36
CA ALA A 16 -38.53 -3.23 -14.15
C ALA A 16 -40.07 -3.23 -14.14
N ASP A 17 -40.69 -3.13 -15.31
CA ASP A 17 -42.14 -3.08 -15.48
C ASP A 17 -42.75 -4.46 -15.86
N CYS A 18 -41.97 -5.54 -15.72
CA CYS A 18 -42.41 -6.89 -16.09
C CYS A 18 -43.26 -7.54 -14.99
N THR A 19 -44.50 -7.91 -15.31
CA THR A 19 -45.44 -8.63 -14.42
C THR A 19 -45.30 -10.15 -14.44
N ASN A 20 -44.55 -10.72 -15.40
CA ASN A 20 -44.31 -12.17 -15.48
C ASN A 20 -43.35 -12.66 -14.38
N PRO A 21 -43.48 -13.92 -13.91
CA PRO A 21 -42.58 -14.48 -12.90
C PRO A 21 -41.12 -14.44 -13.39
N LYS A 22 -40.19 -14.28 -12.45
CA LYS A 22 -38.77 -14.18 -12.76
C LYS A 22 -38.26 -15.51 -13.32
N VAL A 23 -37.80 -15.51 -14.57
CA VAL A 23 -37.15 -16.68 -15.18
C VAL A 23 -35.68 -16.69 -14.77
N GLU A 24 -35.24 -17.70 -14.02
CA GLU A 24 -33.84 -17.91 -13.68
C GLU A 24 -33.09 -18.45 -14.91
N ARG A 25 -32.37 -17.55 -15.60
CA ARG A 25 -31.54 -17.90 -16.75
C ARG A 25 -30.11 -18.13 -16.27
N SER A 26 -29.49 -19.23 -16.69
CA SER A 26 -28.06 -19.46 -16.44
C SER A 26 -27.24 -18.33 -17.07
N PHE A 27 -26.13 -17.97 -16.42
CA PHE A 27 -25.30 -16.88 -16.90
C PHE A 27 -24.54 -17.32 -18.15
N THR A 28 -25.04 -16.94 -19.33
CA THR A 28 -24.36 -17.15 -20.63
C THR A 28 -23.23 -16.15 -20.88
N GLY A 29 -22.92 -15.27 -19.92
CA GLY A 29 -21.85 -14.32 -20.06
C GLY A 29 -20.47 -14.94 -19.82
N THR A 30 -19.45 -14.31 -20.39
CA THR A 30 -18.05 -14.63 -20.12
C THR A 30 -17.61 -14.02 -18.80
N CYS A 31 -16.91 -14.79 -17.97
CA CYS A 31 -16.31 -14.32 -16.72
C CYS A 31 -15.21 -13.29 -17.03
N ARG A 32 -15.25 -12.13 -16.37
CA ARG A 32 -14.24 -11.06 -16.56
C ARG A 32 -12.87 -11.38 -15.94
N THR A 33 -12.79 -12.45 -15.17
CA THR A 33 -11.58 -12.82 -14.42
C THR A 33 -10.80 -13.91 -15.13
N CYS A 34 -11.45 -14.98 -15.57
CA CYS A 34 -10.80 -16.11 -16.25
C CYS A 34 -11.19 -16.27 -17.73
N GLY A 35 -12.14 -15.50 -18.25
CA GLY A 35 -12.59 -15.62 -19.63
C GLY A 35 -13.47 -16.84 -19.92
N ALA A 36 -13.78 -17.68 -18.93
CA ALA A 36 -14.67 -18.83 -19.12
C ALA A 36 -16.15 -18.42 -19.01
N GLU A 37 -17.01 -19.08 -19.78
CA GLU A 37 -18.47 -18.87 -19.78
C GLU A 37 -19.15 -19.67 -18.65
N GLY A 38 -20.38 -19.30 -18.30
CA GLY A 38 -21.20 -20.06 -17.35
C GLY A 38 -21.15 -19.59 -15.90
N HIS A 39 -20.25 -18.65 -15.55
CA HIS A 39 -20.19 -18.07 -14.20
C HIS A 39 -19.80 -16.58 -14.21
N ARG A 40 -20.21 -15.88 -13.14
CA ARG A 40 -19.80 -14.49 -12.89
C ARG A 40 -18.49 -14.47 -12.12
N SER A 41 -17.74 -13.35 -12.16
CA SER A 41 -16.50 -13.17 -11.39
C SER A 41 -16.63 -13.46 -9.89
N SER A 42 -17.83 -13.32 -9.31
CA SER A 42 -18.10 -13.65 -7.90
C SER A 42 -18.08 -15.15 -7.58
N GLY A 43 -18.32 -16.02 -8.57
CA GLY A 43 -18.29 -17.47 -8.45
C GLY A 43 -17.19 -18.12 -9.29
N CYS A 44 -16.15 -17.35 -9.63
CA CYS A 44 -15.01 -17.84 -10.39
C CYS A 44 -14.12 -18.70 -9.49
N ALA A 45 -13.86 -19.94 -9.90
CA ALA A 45 -12.93 -20.82 -9.21
C ALA A 45 -11.49 -20.27 -9.30
N ASP A 46 -11.12 -19.68 -10.43
CA ASP A 46 -9.80 -19.08 -10.66
C ASP A 46 -9.72 -17.61 -10.22
N ALA A 47 -10.56 -17.21 -9.26
CA ALA A 47 -10.51 -15.85 -8.73
C ALA A 47 -9.17 -15.59 -8.04
N VAL A 48 -8.49 -14.52 -8.45
CA VAL A 48 -7.28 -14.02 -7.79
C VAL A 48 -7.67 -13.19 -6.57
N CYS A 49 -7.18 -13.60 -5.41
CA CYS A 49 -7.43 -12.92 -4.16
C CYS A 49 -6.74 -11.54 -4.13
N LYS A 50 -7.48 -10.48 -3.82
CA LYS A 50 -6.90 -9.12 -3.74
C LYS A 50 -6.03 -8.87 -2.50
N LYS A 51 -6.03 -9.80 -1.53
CA LYS A 51 -5.29 -9.67 -0.26
C LYS A 51 -3.90 -10.29 -0.38
N CYS A 52 -3.82 -11.52 -0.86
CA CYS A 52 -2.56 -12.27 -0.96
C CYS A 52 -2.17 -12.64 -2.39
N SER A 53 -2.99 -12.27 -3.38
CA SER A 53 -2.80 -12.61 -4.78
C SER A 53 -2.78 -14.10 -5.15
N GLY A 54 -3.12 -15.01 -4.23
CA GLY A 54 -3.32 -16.43 -4.55
C GLY A 54 -4.59 -16.67 -5.36
N SER A 55 -4.64 -17.76 -6.12
CA SER A 55 -5.84 -18.22 -6.83
C SER A 55 -6.75 -19.07 -5.93
N GLY A 56 -7.99 -19.31 -6.35
CA GLY A 56 -8.87 -20.27 -5.69
C GLY A 56 -9.75 -19.73 -4.57
N HIS A 57 -9.64 -18.45 -4.21
CA HIS A 57 -10.40 -17.88 -3.10
C HIS A 57 -10.68 -16.38 -3.23
N THR A 58 -11.74 -15.93 -2.54
CA THR A 58 -12.08 -14.51 -2.44
C THR A 58 -11.37 -13.85 -1.27
N ALA A 59 -11.23 -12.52 -1.29
CA ALA A 59 -10.58 -11.76 -0.21
C ALA A 59 -11.23 -11.98 1.18
N ALA A 60 -12.53 -12.31 1.23
CA ALA A 60 -13.24 -12.63 2.47
C ALA A 60 -12.85 -14.00 3.05
N ALA A 61 -12.51 -14.97 2.19
CA ALA A 61 -12.08 -16.30 2.58
C ALA A 61 -10.54 -16.43 2.65
N CYS A 62 -9.81 -15.31 2.61
CA CYS A 62 -8.35 -15.29 2.61
C CYS A 62 -7.77 -15.32 4.03
N THR A 63 -7.15 -16.45 4.39
CA THR A 63 -6.46 -16.65 5.67
C THR A 63 -5.13 -15.90 5.75
N GLU A 64 -4.48 -15.66 4.60
CA GLU A 64 -3.15 -15.03 4.51
C GLU A 64 -3.16 -13.55 4.87
N LYS A 65 -2.00 -12.99 5.25
CA LYS A 65 -1.86 -11.54 5.49
C LYS A 65 -2.03 -10.75 4.18
N TYR A 66 -2.32 -9.46 4.31
CA TYR A 66 -2.30 -8.57 3.15
C TYR A 66 -0.85 -8.46 2.64
N ASP A 67 -0.66 -8.82 1.38
CA ASP A 67 0.62 -8.69 0.71
C ASP A 67 0.82 -7.23 0.30
N VAL A 68 1.72 -6.56 1.02
CA VAL A 68 2.05 -5.15 0.79
C VAL A 68 3.12 -5.03 -0.31
N TYR A 69 3.84 -6.12 -0.61
CA TYR A 69 5.01 -6.08 -1.47
C TYR A 69 4.63 -6.39 -2.93
N PRO A 70 5.34 -5.79 -3.90
CA PRO A 70 5.26 -6.23 -5.29
C PRO A 70 5.63 -7.73 -5.42
N LYS A 71 4.96 -8.47 -6.31
CA LYS A 71 5.23 -9.91 -6.51
C LYS A 71 6.61 -10.18 -7.07
N ASP A 72 7.04 -9.36 -8.03
CA ASP A 72 8.26 -9.56 -8.80
C ASP A 72 9.49 -8.94 -8.09
N LEU A 73 9.42 -8.82 -6.77
CA LEU A 73 10.48 -8.24 -5.96
C LEU A 73 11.62 -9.25 -5.80
N PRO A 74 12.87 -8.92 -6.22
CA PRO A 74 13.98 -9.83 -6.03
C PRO A 74 14.27 -9.99 -4.53
N SER A 75 14.49 -11.23 -4.11
CA SER A 75 14.79 -11.53 -2.71
C SER A 75 16.28 -11.41 -2.45
N THR A 76 16.66 -10.63 -1.44
CA THR A 76 18.02 -10.59 -0.91
C THR A 76 17.95 -10.85 0.60
N ASP A 77 18.79 -11.73 1.15
CA ASP A 77 18.75 -12.04 2.59
C ASP A 77 19.61 -11.08 3.44
N ASP A 78 20.46 -10.28 2.79
CA ASP A 78 21.41 -9.39 3.46
C ASP A 78 20.92 -7.92 3.44
N ALA A 79 20.79 -7.31 4.63
CA ALA A 79 20.35 -5.92 4.77
C ALA A 79 21.34 -4.92 4.16
N ASP A 80 22.65 -5.18 4.27
CA ASP A 80 23.69 -4.31 3.72
C ASP A 80 23.64 -4.27 2.18
N LYS A 81 23.43 -5.42 1.53
CA LYS A 81 23.29 -5.48 0.07
C LYS A 81 22.04 -4.76 -0.42
N ALA A 82 20.93 -4.87 0.32
CA ALA A 82 19.71 -4.13 0.00
C ALA A 82 19.94 -2.60 0.08
N TRP A 83 20.76 -2.14 1.04
CA TRP A 83 21.16 -0.74 1.14
C TRP A 83 22.11 -0.30 0.02
N GLU A 84 23.06 -1.14 -0.37
CA GLU A 84 23.94 -0.87 -1.53
C GLU A 84 23.13 -0.74 -2.82
N ASN A 85 22.09 -1.57 -3.00
CA ASN A 85 21.17 -1.45 -4.15
C ASN A 85 20.40 -0.13 -4.14
N LEU A 86 20.01 0.39 -2.96
CA LEU A 86 19.41 1.71 -2.82
C LEU A 86 20.37 2.84 -3.23
N LEU A 87 21.63 2.75 -2.82
CA LEU A 87 22.67 3.71 -3.21
C LEU A 87 22.94 3.68 -4.73
N ALA A 88 22.97 2.48 -5.32
CA ALA A 88 23.13 2.32 -6.76
C ALA A 88 21.93 2.90 -7.53
N ALA A 89 20.71 2.66 -7.07
CA ALA A 89 19.48 3.19 -7.68
C ALA A 89 19.37 4.72 -7.53
N ASP A 90 19.83 5.30 -6.42
CA ASP A 90 19.89 6.75 -6.29
C ASP A 90 20.88 7.38 -7.29
N ALA A 91 22.02 6.72 -7.52
CA ALA A 91 23.00 7.16 -8.51
C ALA A 91 22.41 7.19 -9.93
N THR A 92 21.66 6.15 -10.34
CA THR A 92 20.96 6.13 -11.63
C THR A 92 19.84 7.16 -11.68
N GLY A 93 19.18 7.43 -10.55
CA GLY A 93 18.05 8.33 -10.46
C GLY A 93 16.78 7.74 -11.09
N ASP A 94 16.73 6.43 -11.29
CA ASP A 94 15.52 5.74 -11.73
C ASP A 94 14.58 5.52 -10.53
N VAL A 95 13.34 5.97 -10.67
CA VAL A 95 12.32 5.91 -9.63
C VAL A 95 11.88 4.46 -9.37
N ASP A 96 11.78 3.65 -10.43
CA ASP A 96 11.28 2.29 -10.33
C ASP A 96 12.31 1.38 -9.66
N ASP A 97 13.60 1.53 -10.02
CA ASP A 97 14.71 0.83 -9.38
C ASP A 97 14.83 1.20 -7.89
N PHE A 98 14.64 2.49 -7.56
CA PHE A 98 14.68 2.96 -6.18
C PHE A 98 13.55 2.35 -5.36
N PHE A 99 12.31 2.37 -5.86
CA PHE A 99 11.19 1.75 -5.15
C PHE A 99 11.39 0.25 -4.98
N GLN A 100 11.91 -0.44 -6.01
CA GLN A 100 12.23 -1.85 -5.90
C GLN A 100 13.24 -2.11 -4.78
N ALA A 101 14.38 -1.41 -4.77
CA ALA A 101 15.40 -1.54 -3.73
C ALA A 101 14.86 -1.17 -2.33
N PHE A 102 13.98 -0.17 -2.25
CA PHE A 102 13.32 0.25 -1.01
C PHE A 102 12.42 -0.86 -0.43
N TRP A 103 11.57 -1.46 -1.26
CA TRP A 103 10.71 -2.55 -0.81
C TRP A 103 11.51 -3.78 -0.38
N ILE A 104 12.63 -4.07 -1.05
CA ILE A 104 13.56 -5.14 -0.64
C ILE A 104 14.10 -4.84 0.75
N TYR A 105 14.59 -3.62 0.98
CA TYR A 105 15.13 -3.21 2.27
C TYR A 105 14.08 -3.33 3.38
N CYS A 106 12.85 -2.84 3.17
CA CYS A 106 11.75 -2.96 4.13
C CYS A 106 11.37 -4.41 4.45
N LYS A 107 11.52 -5.33 3.48
CA LYS A 107 11.25 -6.76 3.68
C LYS A 107 12.32 -7.42 4.55
N VAL A 108 13.59 -7.02 4.40
CA VAL A 108 14.73 -7.58 5.15
C VAL A 108 14.83 -6.98 6.56
N ALA A 109 14.53 -5.70 6.72
CA ALA A 109 14.61 -4.98 7.99
C ALA A 109 13.22 -4.51 8.49
N PRO A 110 12.32 -5.42 8.90
CA PRO A 110 10.98 -5.07 9.38
C PRO A 110 10.98 -4.34 10.74
N GLU A 111 12.10 -4.34 11.47
CA GLU A 111 12.24 -3.66 12.76
C GLU A 111 12.40 -2.14 12.65
N LEU A 112 12.79 -1.63 11.47
CA LEU A 112 12.98 -0.20 11.25
C LEU A 112 11.64 0.50 11.04
N THR A 113 11.45 1.61 11.76
CA THR A 113 10.28 2.47 11.56
C THR A 113 10.51 3.43 10.39
N LEU A 114 9.45 3.82 9.68
CA LEU A 114 9.54 4.77 8.56
C LEU A 114 10.16 6.12 8.94
N VAL A 115 10.03 6.54 10.21
CA VAL A 115 10.65 7.77 10.72
C VAL A 115 12.17 7.63 10.79
N GLN A 116 12.67 6.49 11.29
CA GLN A 116 14.11 6.23 11.34
C GLN A 116 14.71 6.14 9.93
N LEU A 117 13.96 5.54 9.01
CA LEU A 117 14.39 5.41 7.62
C LEU A 117 14.43 6.77 6.91
N GLU A 118 13.49 7.67 7.21
CA GLU A 118 13.54 9.06 6.74
C GLU A 118 14.78 9.80 7.28
N GLU A 119 15.11 9.64 8.56
CA GLU A 119 16.32 10.22 9.14
C GLU A 119 17.57 9.72 8.39
N CYS A 120 17.68 8.40 8.14
CA CYS A 120 18.77 7.83 7.36
C CYS A 120 18.82 8.40 5.93
N PHE A 121 17.69 8.56 5.25
CA PHE A 121 17.64 9.08 3.89
C PHE A 121 18.12 10.53 3.79
N ARG A 122 17.88 11.33 4.84
CA ARG A 122 18.38 12.71 4.93
C ARG A 122 19.87 12.78 5.26
N GLU A 123 20.39 11.83 6.03
CA GLU A 123 21.81 11.76 6.36
C GLU A 123 22.66 11.35 5.15
N THR A 124 22.15 10.47 4.30
CA THR A 124 22.83 10.04 3.07
C THR A 124 22.64 10.96 1.88
N ASP A 125 21.84 12.02 2.02
CA ASP A 125 21.52 13.00 0.96
C ASP A 125 20.96 12.34 -0.32
N PHE A 126 20.02 11.39 -0.15
CA PHE A 126 19.32 10.79 -1.30
C PHE A 126 18.48 11.83 -2.05
N LYS A 127 18.30 11.62 -3.37
CA LYS A 127 17.40 12.42 -4.20
C LYS A 127 15.93 12.26 -3.78
N TYR A 128 15.59 11.12 -3.17
CA TYR A 128 14.23 10.75 -2.79
C TYR A 128 14.01 10.82 -1.29
N TYR A 129 12.87 11.39 -0.87
CA TYR A 129 12.50 11.54 0.54
C TYR A 129 11.11 10.96 0.83
N LEU A 130 10.93 10.46 2.06
CA LEU A 130 9.63 10.06 2.56
C LEU A 130 8.90 11.27 3.15
N ILE A 131 7.77 11.64 2.54
CA ILE A 131 6.94 12.76 2.99
C ILE A 131 5.60 12.21 3.46
N ALA A 132 5.35 12.28 4.76
CA ALA A 132 4.04 11.97 5.31
C ALA A 132 3.03 13.05 4.89
N LYS A 133 2.05 12.68 4.08
CA LYS A 133 0.90 13.53 3.78
C LYS A 133 -0.12 13.38 4.90
N GLU A 134 -0.64 14.50 5.39
CA GLU A 134 -1.77 14.47 6.32
C GLU A 134 -2.97 13.82 5.61
N GLN A 135 -3.57 12.83 6.26
CA GLN A 135 -4.77 12.16 5.79
C GLN A 135 -5.81 12.22 6.90
N THR A 136 -6.98 12.77 6.59
CA THR A 136 -8.13 12.71 7.49
C THR A 136 -8.68 11.29 7.45
N VAL A 137 -8.24 10.46 8.39
CA VAL A 137 -8.83 9.13 8.55
C VAL A 137 -10.26 9.30 9.06
N PRO A 138 -11.28 8.72 8.40
CA PRO A 138 -12.61 8.65 9.00
C PRO A 138 -12.47 7.92 10.33
N SER A 139 -13.00 8.52 11.41
CA SER A 139 -13.00 7.87 12.71
C SER A 139 -13.58 6.46 12.54
N PRO A 140 -12.94 5.41 13.07
CA PRO A 140 -13.52 4.08 12.99
C PRO A 140 -14.93 4.18 13.58
N SER A 141 -15.95 3.92 12.76
CA SER A 141 -17.33 3.83 13.22
C SER A 141 -17.39 2.58 14.08
N ILE A 142 -17.05 2.73 15.37
CA ILE A 142 -17.25 1.69 16.36
C ILE A 142 -18.75 1.41 16.32
N PRO A 143 -19.21 0.21 15.89
CA PRO A 143 -20.63 -0.10 16.04
C PRO A 143 -20.93 0.05 17.53
N MET A 144 -21.97 0.82 17.90
CA MET A 144 -22.52 0.85 19.25
C MET A 144 -23.03 -0.56 19.59
N SER A 145 -22.12 -1.50 19.88
CA SER A 145 -22.47 -2.73 20.56
C SER A 145 -22.51 -2.38 22.05
N THR A 146 -23.69 -2.54 22.60
CA THR A 146 -24.06 -2.47 24.01
C THR A 146 -22.88 -2.73 24.96
N SER A 147 -22.46 -1.66 25.64
CA SER A 147 -21.85 -1.62 26.97
C SER A 147 -21.21 -2.93 27.48
N ARG A 148 -19.92 -3.11 27.19
CA ARG A 148 -18.98 -3.58 28.20
C ARG A 148 -17.76 -2.68 28.18
N ALA A 149 -17.54 -1.99 29.30
CA ALA A 149 -16.43 -1.07 29.51
C ALA A 149 -15.11 -1.73 29.12
N THR A 150 -14.54 -1.30 28.00
CA THR A 150 -13.12 -1.52 27.71
C THR A 150 -12.36 -0.35 28.32
N PRO A 151 -11.30 -0.59 29.12
CA PRO A 151 -10.54 0.49 29.72
C PRO A 151 -9.95 1.34 28.61
N THR A 152 -10.16 2.66 28.70
CA THR A 152 -9.54 3.67 27.85
C THR A 152 -8.03 3.47 27.86
N ARG A 153 -7.48 2.79 26.85
CA ARG A 153 -6.04 2.76 26.62
C ARG A 153 -5.66 4.14 26.11
N SER A 154 -5.38 5.04 27.05
CA SER A 154 -4.72 6.31 26.79
C SER A 154 -3.46 6.01 26.00
N PHE A 155 -3.44 6.40 24.73
CA PHE A 155 -2.23 6.39 23.92
C PHE A 155 -1.35 7.52 24.43
N LYS A 156 -0.65 7.27 25.54
CA LYS A 156 0.46 8.13 25.94
C LYS A 156 1.53 7.94 24.87
N SER A 157 1.80 8.98 24.08
CA SER A 157 2.99 9.03 23.24
C SER A 157 4.20 8.67 24.13
N PRO A 158 4.95 7.60 23.86
CA PRO A 158 6.11 7.30 24.68
C PRO A 158 7.09 8.46 24.57
N SER A 159 7.32 9.11 25.72
CA SER A 159 8.34 10.13 25.90
C SER A 159 9.67 9.61 25.34
N ARG A 160 10.29 10.42 24.47
CA ARG A 160 11.62 10.23 23.89
C ARG A 160 12.60 9.66 24.93
N ARG A 161 12.89 8.38 24.81
CA ARG A 161 14.20 7.81 25.11
C ARG A 161 14.43 6.73 24.07
N LEU A 162 15.33 7.03 23.15
CA LEU A 162 15.75 6.15 22.06
C LEU A 162 16.21 4.81 22.68
N PRO A 163 15.57 3.67 22.44
CA PRO A 163 16.21 2.39 22.67
C PRO A 163 17.41 2.29 21.72
N ASN A 164 18.53 1.78 22.23
CA ASN A 164 19.79 1.62 21.49
C ASN A 164 19.52 1.01 20.11
N LEU A 165 19.73 1.85 19.09
CA LEU A 165 19.48 1.52 17.70
C LEU A 165 20.36 0.35 17.24
N VAL A 166 19.75 -0.61 16.55
CA VAL A 166 20.46 -1.52 15.65
C VAL A 166 20.60 -0.79 14.31
N VAL A 167 21.46 0.22 14.28
CA VAL A 167 21.97 0.82 13.04
C VAL A 167 23.07 -0.10 12.53
N PRO A 168 23.20 -0.36 11.22
CA PRO A 168 24.36 -1.05 10.65
C PRO A 168 25.67 -0.52 11.24
N SER A 169 26.58 -1.43 11.60
CA SER A 169 27.72 -1.13 12.48
C SER A 169 28.63 0.01 11.97
N TRP A 170 28.62 0.26 10.66
CA TRP A 170 29.44 1.26 9.98
C TRP A 170 28.79 2.67 9.94
N LEU A 171 27.48 2.82 10.16
CA LEU A 171 26.83 4.14 10.24
C LEU A 171 27.08 4.84 11.60
N ARG A 172 27.58 4.12 12.61
CA ARG A 172 27.97 4.72 13.91
C ARG A 172 29.27 5.54 13.84
N VAL A 173 30.00 5.50 12.74
CA VAL A 173 31.36 6.07 12.61
C VAL A 173 31.39 7.14 11.51
N GLY A 174 30.45 8.08 11.53
CA GLY A 174 30.49 9.31 10.74
C GLY A 174 30.53 10.54 11.65
N PRO A 175 31.25 11.62 11.30
CA PRO A 175 31.31 12.82 12.13
C PRO A 175 29.89 13.37 12.30
N ARG A 176 29.46 13.51 13.56
CA ARG A 176 28.19 14.15 13.94
C ARG A 176 28.18 15.58 13.38
N LEU A 177 27.55 15.78 12.23
CA LEU A 177 27.37 17.12 11.68
C LEU A 177 26.53 17.97 12.64
N PRO A 178 26.89 19.25 12.85
CA PRO A 178 26.19 20.11 13.78
C PRO A 178 24.74 20.32 13.29
N LYS A 179 23.79 20.16 14.22
CA LYS A 179 22.36 20.39 13.99
C LYS A 179 22.18 21.76 13.34
N ARG A 180 21.81 21.79 12.06
CA ARG A 180 21.48 23.04 11.38
C ARG A 180 20.23 23.59 12.05
N THR A 181 20.42 24.62 12.87
CA THR A 181 19.34 25.35 13.52
C THR A 181 18.43 25.90 12.43
N SER A 182 17.17 25.52 12.52
CA SER A 182 16.07 26.02 11.71
C SER A 182 16.06 27.54 11.71
N ASN A 183 16.39 28.16 10.59
CA ASN A 183 15.99 29.53 10.30
C ASN A 183 15.34 29.56 8.92
N VAL A 184 14.06 29.91 8.95
CA VAL A 184 13.25 30.29 7.81
C VAL A 184 13.83 31.57 7.22
N TYR A 185 14.16 31.61 5.92
CA TYR A 185 13.90 32.79 5.11
C TYR A 185 13.90 32.48 3.61
N THR A 186 13.08 33.27 2.95
CA THR A 186 12.55 33.29 1.59
C THR A 186 13.60 33.19 0.48
N MET A 187 13.21 32.57 -0.63
CA MET A 187 13.94 32.60 -1.90
C MET A 187 14.23 34.05 -2.34
N LEU A 188 15.48 34.36 -2.63
CA LEU A 188 15.84 35.31 -3.69
C LEU A 188 17.15 34.84 -4.36
N ALA A 189 17.05 34.52 -5.65
CA ALA A 189 18.17 34.35 -6.53
C ALA A 189 18.65 35.72 -7.04
N SER A 190 19.96 35.96 -7.07
CA SER A 190 20.59 36.83 -8.07
C SER A 190 22.12 36.68 -8.10
N PRO A 191 22.77 37.07 -9.23
CA PRO A 191 24.02 36.49 -9.70
C PRO A 191 25.25 37.39 -9.57
N GLY A 192 26.45 36.78 -9.61
CA GLY A 192 27.75 37.40 -9.95
C GLY A 192 28.31 38.36 -8.88
N THR A 193 29.60 38.70 -8.80
CA THR A 193 30.75 38.52 -9.70
C THR A 193 32.03 38.86 -8.91
N THR A 194 33.17 38.34 -9.40
CA THR A 194 34.60 38.64 -9.13
C THR A 194 35.15 38.37 -7.74
#